data_AF-A0A821ZBL7-F1
#
_entry.id   AF-A0A821ZBL7-F1
#
_cell.length_a   1.000
_cell.length_b   1.000
_cell.length_c   1.000
_cell.angle_alpha   90.00
_cell.angle_beta   90.00
_cell.angle_gamma   90.00
#
_symmetry.space_group_name_H-M   'P 1'
#
loop_
_entity.id
_entity.type
_entity.pdbx_description
1 polymer ?
#
loop_
_entity_poly.entity_id
_entity_poly.type
_entity_poly.pdbx_seq_one_letter_code
_entity_poly.pdbx_strand_id
1 'polypeptide(L)'
;FLAIVFVYDFIPYCETLQKRHFNATSSLLKGWSNPYNISGEDRPFSAGKGTSNTSLLSESLIWEYVVQISSLIRTLHGVSLACRCLNLSRILVDGDSRAGRAKSRIWLSGVGIADILDGTINGTVHQHILNDLQDFGRLILMLACNSSVGAQKEHLQTSLEIVQRNYSNDLKNLIM
;
A
#
# COMPACT_ATOMS: atom_id res chain seq x y z
N PHE A 1 2.02 -3.17 36.55
CA PHE A 1 1.96 -3.10 35.07
C PHE A 1 0.53 -3.39 34.64
N LEU A 2 -0.18 -2.39 34.11
CA LEU A 2 -1.47 -2.60 33.45
C LEU A 2 -1.19 -2.83 31.96
N ALA A 3 -1.80 -3.87 31.37
CA ALA A 3 -1.76 -4.14 29.94
C ALA A 3 -3.19 -4.11 29.39
N ILE A 4 -3.35 -3.55 28.19
CA ILE A 4 -4.60 -3.57 27.43
C ILE A 4 -4.43 -4.62 26.32
N VAL A 5 -5.38 -5.56 26.23
CA VAL A 5 -5.34 -6.67 25.27
C VAL A 5 -6.48 -6.50 24.27
N PHE A 6 -6.14 -6.50 22.97
CA PHE A 6 -7.10 -6.48 21.87
C PHE A 6 -7.18 -7.89 21.27
N VAL A 7 -8.39 -8.44 21.20
CA VAL A 7 -8.64 -9.78 20.65
C VAL A 7 -9.33 -9.63 19.30
N TYR A 8 -8.76 -10.24 18.27
CA TYR A 8 -9.27 -10.24 16.90
C TYR A 8 -9.43 -11.68 16.39
N ASP A 9 -10.18 -11.85 15.30
CA ASP A 9 -10.26 -13.12 14.59
C ASP A 9 -8.88 -13.55 14.09
N PHE A 10 -8.55 -14.81 14.33
CA PHE A 10 -7.31 -15.41 13.82
C PHE A 10 -7.50 -15.85 12.37
N ILE A 11 -6.73 -15.26 11.46
CA ILE A 11 -6.77 -15.57 10.03
C ILE A 11 -5.48 -16.34 9.67
N PRO A 12 -5.56 -17.66 9.42
CA PRO A 12 -4.37 -18.46 9.17
C PRO A 12 -3.73 -18.08 7.83
N TYR A 13 -2.41 -18.23 7.75
CA TYR A 13 -1.59 -18.01 6.55
C TYR A 13 -1.66 -16.59 5.96
N CYS A 14 -2.20 -15.61 6.68
CA CYS A 14 -2.17 -14.22 6.23
C CYS A 14 -0.79 -13.59 6.43
N GLU A 15 -0.43 -12.70 5.52
CA GLU A 15 0.74 -11.85 5.65
C GLU A 15 0.43 -10.41 5.26
N THR A 16 1.24 -9.48 5.73
CA THR A 16 1.04 -8.06 5.43
C THR A 16 1.38 -7.75 3.98
N LEU A 17 0.72 -6.75 3.37
CA LEU A 17 1.11 -6.22 2.06
C LEU A 17 2.59 -5.82 2.03
N GLN A 18 3.09 -5.25 3.13
CA GLN A 18 4.51 -4.95 3.29
C GLN A 18 5.38 -6.19 3.12
N LYS A 19 5.06 -7.29 3.80
CA LYS A 19 5.85 -8.53 3.70
C LYS A 19 5.75 -9.15 2.31
N ARG A 20 4.56 -9.12 1.68
CA ARG A 20 4.32 -9.66 0.35
C ARG A 20 5.12 -8.95 -0.74
N HIS A 21 5.16 -7.62 -0.74
CA HIS A 21 5.68 -6.83 -1.88
C HIS A 21 7.00 -6.09 -1.57
N PHE A 22 7.27 -5.77 -0.31
CA PHE A 22 8.34 -4.84 0.11
C PHE A 22 9.41 -5.50 0.99
N ASN A 23 9.57 -6.83 0.93
CA ASN A 23 10.58 -7.52 1.72
C ASN A 23 12.01 -7.15 1.29
N ALA A 24 12.92 -6.95 2.26
CA ALA A 24 14.27 -6.41 2.10
C ALA A 24 15.18 -7.22 1.16
N THR A 25 14.92 -8.53 1.00
CA THR A 25 15.67 -9.36 0.05
C THR A 25 15.40 -8.95 -1.40
N SER A 26 14.21 -8.39 -1.67
CA SER A 26 13.85 -7.89 -3.00
C SER A 26 14.49 -6.53 -3.30
N SER A 27 14.73 -5.67 -2.31
CA SER A 27 15.34 -4.34 -2.53
C SER A 27 16.84 -4.41 -2.83
N LEU A 28 17.57 -5.37 -2.25
CA LEU A 28 18.99 -5.61 -2.54
C LEU A 28 19.21 -6.11 -3.99
N LEU A 29 18.28 -6.91 -4.53
CA LEU A 29 18.29 -7.34 -5.93
C LEU A 29 17.82 -6.22 -6.89
N LYS A 30 17.07 -5.22 -6.39
CA LYS A 30 16.55 -4.08 -7.16
C LYS A 30 17.51 -2.89 -7.24
N GLY A 31 18.72 -2.97 -6.67
CA GLY A 31 19.70 -1.87 -6.67
C GLY A 31 20.02 -1.32 -8.06
N TRP A 32 19.97 -2.17 -9.10
CA TRP A 32 20.17 -1.78 -10.51
C TRP A 32 18.89 -1.44 -11.26
N SER A 33 17.72 -1.80 -10.73
CA SER A 33 16.39 -1.58 -11.30
C SER A 33 15.56 -0.61 -10.45
N ASN A 34 16.22 0.35 -9.81
CA ASN A 34 15.57 1.32 -8.94
C ASN A 34 14.57 2.15 -9.76
N PRO A 35 13.26 2.10 -9.47
CA PRO A 35 12.26 2.84 -10.23
C PRO A 35 12.45 4.38 -10.14
N TYR A 36 13.20 4.86 -9.14
CA TYR A 36 13.56 6.27 -8.99
C TYR A 36 14.79 6.71 -9.81
N ASN A 37 15.50 5.77 -10.46
CA ASN A 37 16.60 6.09 -11.37
C ASN A 37 16.07 6.30 -12.81
N ILE A 38 15.31 7.38 -12.97
CA ILE A 38 14.69 7.79 -14.24
C ILE A 38 15.72 8.33 -15.24
N SER A 39 16.78 8.99 -14.77
CA SER A 39 17.83 9.60 -15.60
C SER A 39 18.84 8.59 -16.14
N GLY A 40 19.02 7.44 -15.48
CA GLY A 40 19.91 6.37 -15.94
C GLY A 40 21.41 6.68 -15.80
N GLU A 41 21.78 7.73 -15.06
CA GLU A 41 23.16 8.24 -14.97
C GLU A 41 24.13 7.25 -14.29
N ASP A 42 23.63 6.39 -13.38
CA ASP A 42 24.45 5.40 -12.64
C ASP A 42 24.43 3.98 -13.25
N ARG A 43 24.08 3.82 -14.53
CA ARG A 43 24.01 2.49 -15.15
C ARG A 43 25.37 2.11 -15.77
N PRO A 44 25.96 0.94 -15.45
CA PRO A 44 27.14 0.46 -16.15
C PRO A 44 26.82 0.24 -17.63
N PHE A 45 27.76 0.53 -18.53
CA PHE A 45 27.59 0.50 -19.98
C PHE A 45 27.06 -0.85 -20.54
N SER A 46 27.20 -1.93 -19.77
CA SER A 46 26.70 -3.28 -20.07
C SER A 46 25.19 -3.46 -19.83
N ALA A 47 24.57 -2.59 -19.03
CA ALA A 47 23.13 -2.59 -18.81
C ALA A 47 22.46 -1.89 -20.00
N GLY A 48 22.17 -2.67 -21.04
CA GLY A 48 21.59 -2.20 -22.29
C GLY A 48 20.38 -1.28 -22.09
N LYS A 49 20.10 -0.47 -23.11
CA LYS A 49 18.96 0.44 -23.26
C LYS A 49 17.66 -0.35 -23.45
N GLY A 50 17.37 -1.26 -22.53
CA GLY A 50 16.12 -1.99 -22.41
C GLY A 50 15.23 -1.25 -21.43
N THR A 51 13.96 -1.13 -21.77
CA THR A 51 12.85 -0.79 -20.87
C THR A 51 13.14 -1.42 -19.52
N SER A 52 13.42 -0.59 -18.50
CA SER A 52 13.68 -1.10 -17.16
C SER A 52 12.46 -1.93 -16.76
N ASN A 53 12.62 -3.25 -16.72
CA ASN A 53 11.73 -4.17 -16.02
C ASN A 53 11.85 -3.82 -14.53
N THR A 54 11.34 -2.65 -14.19
CA THR A 54 11.01 -2.24 -12.85
C THR A 54 10.08 -3.33 -12.37
N SER A 55 10.35 -3.88 -11.19
CA SER A 55 9.51 -4.89 -10.56
C SER A 55 8.19 -4.27 -10.10
N LEU A 56 7.52 -3.49 -10.96
CA LEU A 56 6.25 -2.85 -10.67
C LEU A 56 5.17 -3.92 -10.59
N LEU A 57 4.16 -3.66 -9.76
CA LEU A 57 3.03 -4.55 -9.65
C LEU A 57 2.17 -4.45 -10.90
N SER A 58 1.53 -5.55 -11.29
CA SER A 58 0.57 -5.50 -12.39
C SER A 58 -0.61 -4.61 -12.01
N GLU A 59 -1.09 -3.82 -12.96
CA GLU A 59 -2.20 -2.90 -12.72
C GLU A 59 -3.47 -3.64 -12.28
N SER A 60 -3.73 -4.83 -12.85
CA SER A 60 -4.83 -5.71 -12.43
C SER A 60 -4.76 -6.05 -10.93
N LEU A 61 -3.57 -6.34 -10.41
CA LEU A 61 -3.37 -6.65 -8.99
C LEU A 61 -3.62 -5.42 -8.11
N ILE A 62 -3.20 -4.24 -8.58
CA ILE A 62 -3.45 -2.98 -7.87
C ILE A 62 -4.97 -2.71 -7.81
N TRP A 63 -5.69 -2.89 -8.91
CA TRP A 63 -7.15 -2.72 -8.92
C TRP A 63 -7.88 -3.73 -8.02
N GLU A 64 -7.41 -4.98 -7.94
CA GLU A 64 -7.94 -5.95 -6.99
C GLU A 64 -7.83 -5.47 -5.53
N TYR A 65 -6.72 -4.81 -5.19
CA TYR A 65 -6.54 -4.19 -3.88
C TYR A 65 -7.41 -2.96 -3.69
N VAL A 66 -7.48 -2.07 -4.69
CA VAL A 66 -8.30 -0.85 -4.66
C VAL A 66 -9.77 -1.19 -4.39
N VAL A 67 -10.35 -2.15 -5.11
CA VAL A 67 -11.76 -2.52 -4.95
C VAL A 67 -12.04 -3.07 -3.54
N GLN A 68 -11.16 -3.91 -3.00
CA GLN A 68 -11.36 -4.50 -1.67
C GLN A 68 -11.15 -3.49 -0.54
N ILE A 69 -10.10 -2.67 -0.62
CA ILE A 69 -9.80 -1.65 0.39
C ILE A 69 -10.87 -0.55 0.37
N SER A 70 -11.30 -0.07 -0.80
CA SER A 70 -12.37 0.92 -0.90
C SER A 70 -13.70 0.40 -0.32
N SER A 71 -14.00 -0.90 -0.50
CA SER A 71 -15.16 -1.52 0.15
C SER A 71 -15.05 -1.50 1.67
N LEU A 72 -13.87 -1.80 2.23
CA LEU A 72 -13.63 -1.74 3.69
C LEU A 72 -13.81 -0.32 4.23
N ILE A 73 -13.22 0.67 3.55
CA ILE A 73 -13.33 2.09 3.88
C ILE A 73 -14.81 2.50 3.87
N ARG A 74 -15.55 2.18 2.81
CA ARG A 74 -16.98 2.49 2.69
C ARG A 74 -17.80 1.91 3.83
N THR A 75 -17.52 0.66 4.24
CA THR A 75 -18.24 0.01 5.35
C THR A 75 -17.99 0.74 6.68
N LEU A 76 -16.74 1.12 6.97
CA LEU A 76 -16.40 1.83 8.22
C LEU A 76 -16.97 3.26 8.22
N HIS A 77 -16.79 3.98 7.11
CA HIS A 77 -17.30 5.36 6.98
C HIS A 77 -18.83 5.39 7.01
N GLY A 78 -19.50 4.36 6.51
CA GLY A 78 -20.97 4.23 6.54
C GLY A 78 -21.56 4.13 7.95
N VAL A 79 -20.76 3.72 8.94
CA VAL A 79 -21.14 3.71 10.37
C VAL A 79 -20.50 4.85 11.16
N SER A 80 -20.00 5.89 10.47
CA SER A 80 -19.33 7.05 11.08
C SER A 80 -18.09 6.67 11.91
N LEU A 81 -17.31 5.68 11.45
CA LEU A 81 -16.02 5.33 12.01
C LEU A 81 -14.90 5.59 11.00
N ALA A 82 -13.70 5.88 11.49
CA ALA A 82 -12.50 5.98 10.67
C ALA A 82 -11.64 4.72 10.81
N CYS A 83 -10.86 4.38 9.79
CA CYS A 83 -9.95 3.25 9.77
C CYS A 83 -8.73 3.52 10.66
N ARG A 84 -8.13 4.71 10.54
CA ARG A 84 -6.94 5.21 11.29
C ARG A 84 -5.70 4.31 11.23
N CYS A 85 -5.68 3.31 10.36
CA CYS A 85 -4.61 2.33 10.26
C CYS A 85 -4.34 1.87 8.81
N LEU A 86 -4.71 2.67 7.80
CA LEU A 86 -4.47 2.33 6.39
C LEU A 86 -2.99 2.46 6.03
N ASN A 87 -2.22 1.40 6.27
CA ASN A 87 -0.83 1.32 5.85
C ASN A 87 -0.44 -0.12 5.45
N LEU A 88 0.71 -0.26 4.78
CA LEU A 88 1.22 -1.53 4.24
C LEU A 88 1.39 -2.62 5.31
N SER A 89 1.64 -2.24 6.57
CA SER A 89 1.88 -3.18 7.67
C SER A 89 0.58 -3.66 8.32
N ARG A 90 -0.52 -2.95 8.13
CA ARG A 90 -1.81 -3.23 8.76
C ARG A 90 -2.79 -3.96 7.84
N ILE A 91 -2.53 -3.94 6.55
CA ILE A 91 -3.34 -4.65 5.55
C ILE A 91 -2.77 -6.05 5.36
N LEU A 92 -3.61 -7.04 5.61
CA LEU A 92 -3.32 -8.46 5.49
C LEU A 92 -3.91 -9.02 4.21
N VAL A 93 -3.19 -9.95 3.59
CA VAL A 93 -3.59 -10.67 2.38
C VAL A 93 -3.33 -12.15 2.60
N ASP A 94 -4.15 -13.03 2.02
CA ASP A 94 -3.94 -14.46 2.16
C ASP A 94 -2.66 -14.92 1.44
N GLY A 95 -1.91 -15.78 2.13
CA GLY A 95 -0.59 -16.27 1.74
C GLY A 95 -0.58 -17.29 0.61
N ASP A 96 -1.75 -17.76 0.15
CA ASP A 96 -1.84 -18.99 -0.60
C ASP A 96 -2.36 -18.81 -2.04
N SER A 97 -1.43 -18.48 -2.94
CA SER A 97 -1.62 -18.63 -4.38
C SER A 97 -1.56 -20.10 -4.86
N ARG A 98 -1.28 -21.07 -3.97
CA ARG A 98 -1.15 -22.51 -4.28
C ARG A 98 -2.43 -23.31 -4.01
N ALA A 99 -3.39 -22.77 -3.26
CA ALA A 99 -4.66 -23.45 -2.98
C ALA A 99 -5.82 -23.01 -3.90
N GLY A 100 -5.60 -22.90 -5.22
CA GLY A 100 -6.68 -22.81 -6.22
C GLY A 100 -7.78 -21.74 -6.00
N ARG A 101 -7.60 -20.80 -5.06
CA ARG A 101 -8.55 -19.74 -4.77
C ARG A 101 -8.33 -18.63 -5.78
N ALA A 102 -9.36 -18.38 -6.57
CA ALA A 102 -9.37 -17.43 -7.67
C ALA A 102 -9.21 -15.95 -7.28
N LYS A 103 -9.04 -15.60 -5.99
CA LYS A 103 -8.93 -14.19 -5.56
C LYS A 103 -8.25 -14.04 -4.20
N SER A 104 -7.24 -13.18 -4.12
CA SER A 104 -6.63 -12.79 -2.84
C SER A 104 -7.63 -11.99 -2.01
N ARG A 105 -7.91 -12.43 -0.78
CA ARG A 105 -8.78 -11.69 0.15
C ARG A 105 -7.96 -10.74 1.00
N ILE A 106 -8.52 -9.56 1.29
CA ILE A 106 -7.86 -8.54 2.11
C ILE A 106 -8.57 -8.38 3.46
N TRP A 107 -7.78 -8.19 4.50
CA TRP A 107 -8.25 -7.83 5.84
C TRP A 107 -7.49 -6.63 6.39
N LEU A 108 -8.15 -5.84 7.23
CA LEU A 108 -7.54 -4.71 7.93
C LEU A 108 -7.32 -5.09 9.40
N SER A 109 -6.09 -4.97 9.88
CA SER A 109 -5.70 -5.29 11.26
C SER A 109 -5.56 -4.05 12.12
N GLY A 110 -5.90 -4.15 13.40
CA GLY A 110 -5.70 -3.08 14.37
C GLY A 110 -6.70 -1.92 14.29
N VAL A 111 -7.85 -2.12 13.64
CA VAL A 111 -8.97 -1.18 13.69
C VAL A 111 -9.44 -1.04 15.14
N GLY A 112 -9.77 0.19 15.56
CA GLY A 112 -10.22 0.51 16.92
C GLY A 112 -9.12 0.66 17.97
N ILE A 113 -7.88 0.23 17.69
CA ILE A 113 -6.76 0.41 18.64
C ILE A 113 -6.47 1.91 18.82
N ALA A 114 -6.35 2.65 17.72
CA ALA A 114 -6.07 4.08 17.77
C ALA A 114 -7.20 4.87 18.44
N ASP A 115 -8.46 4.46 18.26
CA ASP A 115 -9.61 5.12 18.88
C ASP A 115 -9.62 4.97 20.41
N ILE A 116 -9.12 3.85 20.92
CA ILE A 116 -9.01 3.60 22.37
C ILE A 116 -7.76 4.26 22.96
N LEU A 117 -6.62 4.22 22.26
CA LEU A 117 -5.36 4.77 22.76
C LEU A 117 -5.32 6.30 22.69
N ASP A 118 -5.77 6.90 21.58
CA ASP A 118 -5.75 8.35 21.38
C ASP A 118 -7.03 9.02 21.89
N GLY A 119 -8.12 8.27 22.05
CA GLY A 119 -9.43 8.82 22.35
C GLY A 119 -9.87 9.88 21.33
N THR A 120 -10.52 10.95 21.82
CA THR A 120 -10.94 12.11 21.03
C THR A 120 -9.88 13.23 21.00
N ILE A 121 -8.66 12.96 21.47
CA ILE A 121 -7.64 14.00 21.69
C ILE A 121 -7.13 14.57 20.35
N ASN A 122 -7.12 13.75 19.30
CA ASN A 122 -6.39 14.02 18.05
C ASN A 122 -7.30 14.35 16.84
N GLY A 123 -8.44 15.01 17.08
CA GLY A 123 -9.30 15.54 16.03
C GLY A 123 -10.71 14.93 15.98
N THR A 124 -11.49 15.40 15.01
CA THR A 124 -12.87 14.92 14.82
C THR A 124 -12.88 13.64 13.99
N VAL A 125 -13.94 12.83 14.14
CA VAL A 125 -14.16 11.65 13.27
C VAL A 125 -14.13 12.04 11.79
N HIS A 126 -14.69 13.20 11.44
CA HIS A 126 -14.67 13.70 10.07
C HIS A 126 -13.24 13.94 9.56
N GLN A 127 -12.37 14.52 10.38
CA GLN A 127 -10.95 14.69 10.04
C GLN A 127 -10.28 13.33 9.79
N HIS A 128 -10.57 12.32 10.61
CA HIS A 128 -10.01 10.99 10.45
C HIS A 128 -10.51 10.27 9.19
N ILE A 129 -11.77 10.46 8.83
CA ILE A 129 -12.35 9.97 7.56
C ILE A 129 -11.62 10.57 6.35
N LEU A 130 -11.34 11.88 6.37
CA LEU A 130 -10.57 12.53 5.30
C LEU A 130 -9.13 12.02 5.25
N ASN A 131 -8.50 11.81 6.40
CA ASN A 131 -7.14 11.27 6.49
C ASN A 131 -7.07 9.84 5.94
N ASP A 132 -8.07 8.99 6.17
CA ASP A 132 -8.13 7.64 5.60
C ASP A 132 -8.07 7.67 4.06
N LEU A 133 -8.76 8.63 3.42
CA LEU A 133 -8.74 8.77 1.96
C LEU A 133 -7.36 9.21 1.46
N GLN A 134 -6.69 10.09 2.19
CA GLN A 134 -5.32 10.50 1.88
C GLN A 134 -4.34 9.33 2.02
N ASP A 135 -4.47 8.55 3.10
CA ASP A 135 -3.63 7.37 3.34
C ASP A 135 -3.91 6.27 2.31
N PHE A 136 -5.15 6.16 1.82
CA PHE A 136 -5.50 5.28 0.72
C PHE A 136 -4.76 5.65 -0.58
N GLY A 137 -4.74 6.93 -0.97
CA GLY A 137 -3.97 7.40 -2.14
C GLY A 137 -2.47 7.14 -2.00
N ARG A 138 -1.90 7.43 -0.82
CA ARG A 138 -0.49 7.15 -0.51
C ARG A 138 -0.17 5.65 -0.58
N LEU A 139 -1.05 4.81 -0.09
CA LEU A 139 -0.91 3.36 -0.14
C LEU A 139 -0.85 2.85 -1.58
N ILE A 140 -1.76 3.32 -2.44
CA ILE A 140 -1.80 2.94 -3.86
C ILE A 140 -0.53 3.43 -4.55
N LEU A 141 -0.06 4.65 -4.27
CA LEU A 141 1.19 5.17 -4.82
C LEU A 141 2.40 4.30 -4.45
N MET A 142 2.52 3.88 -3.18
CA MET A 142 3.59 2.98 -2.74
C MET A 142 3.53 1.62 -3.46
N LEU A 143 2.33 1.08 -3.69
CA LEU A 143 2.11 -0.16 -4.43
C LEU A 143 2.48 0.01 -5.92
N ALA A 144 2.05 1.09 -6.55
CA ALA A 144 2.30 1.39 -7.95
C ALA A 144 3.80 1.59 -8.23
N CYS A 145 4.53 2.24 -7.32
CA CYS A 145 5.99 2.38 -7.42
C CYS A 145 6.75 1.15 -6.91
N ASN A 146 6.06 0.16 -6.33
CA ASN A 146 6.62 -0.93 -5.55
C ASN A 146 7.76 -0.49 -4.60
N SER A 147 7.52 0.64 -3.92
CA SER A 147 8.47 1.29 -3.01
C SER A 147 7.76 1.91 -1.81
N SER A 148 8.18 1.55 -0.59
CA SER A 148 7.60 2.08 0.65
C SER A 148 7.97 3.54 0.91
N VAL A 149 8.99 4.06 0.22
CA VAL A 149 9.35 5.49 0.28
C VAL A 149 8.58 6.33 -0.74
N GLY A 150 7.77 5.70 -1.62
CA GLY A 150 7.15 6.40 -2.73
C GLY A 150 6.11 7.45 -2.36
N ALA A 151 5.52 7.34 -1.17
CA ALA A 151 4.60 8.34 -0.63
C ALA A 151 5.29 9.45 0.18
N GLN A 152 6.63 9.43 0.34
CA GLN A 152 7.37 10.47 1.02
C GLN A 152 7.44 11.74 0.16
N LYS A 153 7.39 12.91 0.80
CA LYS A 153 7.36 14.22 0.11
C LYS A 153 8.54 14.41 -0.86
N GLU A 154 9.71 13.91 -0.49
CA GLU A 154 10.96 14.01 -1.25
C GLU A 154 10.90 13.25 -2.59
N HIS A 155 10.16 12.14 -2.63
CA HIS A 155 10.07 11.26 -3.79
C HIS A 155 8.72 11.35 -4.52
N LEU A 156 7.78 12.15 -4.00
CA LEU A 156 6.40 12.22 -4.49
C LEU A 156 6.32 12.56 -5.97
N GLN A 157 7.05 13.59 -6.42
CA GLN A 157 7.04 14.02 -7.81
C GLN A 157 7.52 12.90 -8.75
N THR A 158 8.63 12.25 -8.40
CA THR A 158 9.19 11.12 -9.15
C THR A 158 8.25 9.91 -9.14
N SER A 159 7.61 9.61 -8.00
CA SER A 159 6.60 8.55 -7.89
C SER A 159 5.41 8.80 -8.84
N LEU A 160 4.92 10.04 -8.93
CA LEU A 160 3.83 10.39 -9.84
C LEU A 160 4.25 10.27 -11.31
N GLU A 161 5.49 10.61 -11.66
CA GLU A 161 6.03 10.41 -13.01
C GLU A 161 6.13 8.92 -13.38
N ILE A 162 6.54 8.07 -12.42
CA ILE A 162 6.55 6.61 -12.60
C ILE A 162 5.13 6.11 -12.89
N VAL A 163 4.13 6.57 -12.11
CA VAL A 163 2.73 6.20 -12.31
C VAL A 163 2.26 6.60 -13.71
N GLN A 164 2.50 7.85 -14.09
CA GLN A 164 2.07 8.41 -15.37
C GLN A 164 2.68 7.69 -16.58
N ARG A 165 3.89 7.15 -16.45
CA ARG A 165 4.59 6.46 -17.56
C ARG A 165 4.21 4.99 -17.70
N ASN A 166 3.77 4.34 -16.62
CA ASN A 166 3.64 2.87 -16.57
C ASN A 166 2.21 2.36 -16.37
N TYR A 167 1.26 3.22 -15.99
CA TYR A 167 -0.12 2.82 -15.68
C TYR A 167 -1.16 3.65 -16.43
N SER A 168 -2.41 3.18 -16.41
CA SER A 168 -3.54 3.88 -17.03
C SER A 168 -3.82 5.26 -16.42
N ASN A 169 -4.52 6.10 -17.19
CA ASN A 169 -5.04 7.38 -16.70
C ASN A 169 -6.04 7.19 -15.55
N ASP A 170 -6.76 6.06 -15.50
CA ASP A 170 -7.71 5.78 -14.42
C ASP A 170 -6.99 5.57 -13.09
N LEU A 171 -5.90 4.82 -13.07
CA LEU A 171 -5.10 4.64 -11.86
C LEU A 171 -4.45 5.95 -11.43
N LYS A 172 -3.97 6.74 -12.40
CA LYS A 172 -3.43 8.07 -12.17
C LYS A 172 -4.46 9.01 -11.52
N ASN A 173 -5.69 9.04 -12.04
CA ASN A 173 -6.78 9.87 -11.53
C ASN A 173 -7.28 9.41 -10.15
N LEU A 174 -7.11 8.13 -9.80
CA LEU A 174 -7.43 7.63 -8.47
C LEU A 174 -6.44 8.12 -7.40
N ILE A 175 -5.16 8.27 -7.77
CA ILE A 175 -4.08 8.64 -6.84
C ILE A 175 -4.05 10.16 -6.58
N MET A 176 -4.47 10.97 -7.55
CA MET A 176 -4.47 12.45 -7.50
C MET A 176 -5.76 13.04 -6.97
#